data_AF-A0A5C8PIH7-F1
#
_entry.id   AF-A0A5C8PIH7-F1
#
_cell.length_a   1.000
_cell.length_b   1.000
_cell.length_c   1.000
_cell.angle_alpha   90.00
_cell.angle_beta   90.00
_cell.angle_gamma   90.00
#
_symmetry.space_group_name_H-M   'P 1'
#
loop_
_entity.id
_entity.type
_entity.pdbx_description
1 polymer ?
#
loop_
_entity_poly.entity_id
_entity_poly.type
_entity_poly.pdbx_seq_one_letter_code
_entity_poly.pdbx_strand_id
1 'polypeptide(L)' 'MSSTNFAELLKLPADERAELAIALWESLTDVDRNAELEIEPEDRTELDRRWAEHLADPGSAVPWHDVRRKLRDGT' A
#
# COMPACT_ATOMS: atom_id res chain seq x y z
N MET A 1 11.73 -9.55 24.71
CA MET A 1 10.93 -8.75 23.76
C MET A 1 11.39 -7.32 23.90
N SER A 2 12.23 -6.81 22.99
CA SER A 2 12.54 -5.39 22.98
C SER A 2 11.32 -4.66 22.46
N SER A 3 10.70 -3.82 23.29
CA SER A 3 9.60 -2.97 22.86
C SER A 3 10.17 -1.89 21.94
N THR A 4 10.08 -2.10 20.63
CA THR A 4 10.36 -1.04 19.65
C THR A 4 9.40 0.12 19.92
N ASN A 5 9.96 1.28 20.29
CA ASN A 5 9.16 2.47 20.55
C ASN A 5 8.83 3.18 19.23
N PHE A 6 7.62 2.95 18.73
CA PHE A 6 7.13 3.55 17.49
C PHE A 6 7.20 5.09 17.50
N ALA A 7 7.03 5.73 18.66
CA ALA A 7 7.12 7.18 18.78
C ALA A 7 8.52 7.74 18.49
N GLU A 8 9.58 6.98 18.78
CA GLU A 8 10.96 7.38 18.43
C GLU A 8 11.23 7.20 16.94
N LEU A 9 10.70 6.14 16.32
CA LEU A 9 10.82 5.93 14.86
C LEU A 9 10.19 7.05 14.05
N LEU A 10 9.07 7.61 14.53
CA LEU A 10 8.41 8.74 13.87
C LEU A 10 9.19 10.06 13.96
N LYS A 11 10.17 10.18 14.86
CA LYS A 11 11.03 11.37 14.97
C LYS A 11 12.18 11.38 13.98
N LEU A 12 12.52 10.24 13.38
CA LEU A 12 13.55 10.15 12.33
C LEU A 12 13.19 11.07 11.15
N PRO A 13 14.16 11.60 10.40
CA PRO A 13 13.94 12.27 9.12
C PRO A 13 13.07 11.43 8.15
N ALA A 14 12.33 12.10 7.26
CA ALA A 14 11.35 11.43 6.42
C ALA A 14 11.95 10.39 5.46
N ASP A 15 13.14 10.69 4.94
CA ASP A 15 13.98 9.81 4.15
C ASP A 15 14.47 8.59 4.95
N GLU A 16 14.99 8.79 6.16
CA GLU A 16 15.41 7.69 7.03
C GLU A 16 14.24 6.76 7.40
N ARG A 17 13.04 7.32 7.64
CA ARG A 17 11.83 6.53 7.87
C ARG A 17 11.44 5.72 6.64
N ALA A 18 11.54 6.30 5.45
CA ALA A 18 11.20 5.62 4.20
C ALA A 18 12.19 4.47 3.93
N GLU A 19 13.49 4.71 4.10
CA GLU A 19 14.53 3.69 3.96
C GLU A 19 14.34 2.55 4.97
N LEU A 20 14.09 2.88 6.24
CA LEU A 20 13.82 1.87 7.27
C LEU A 20 12.55 1.07 6.97
N ALA A 21 11.48 1.71 6.51
CA ALA A 21 10.24 1.03 6.14
C ALA A 21 10.45 0.05 4.98
N ILE A 22 11.21 0.46 3.95
CA ILE A 22 11.57 -0.40 2.82
C ILE A 22 12.47 -1.55 3.29
N ALA A 23 13.50 -1.29 4.08
CA ALA A 23 14.39 -2.34 4.59
C ALA A 23 13.65 -3.37 5.45
N LEU A 24 12.71 -2.93 6.30
CA LEU A 24 11.86 -3.82 7.08
C LEU A 24 10.94 -4.64 6.16
N TRP A 25 10.32 -4.02 5.16
CA TRP A 25 9.50 -4.72 4.18
C TRP A 25 10.30 -5.75 3.37
N GLU A 26 11.50 -5.37 2.93
CA GLU A 26 12.43 -6.22 2.18
C GLU A 26 12.96 -7.40 3.01
N SER A 27 13.00 -7.26 4.34
CA SER A 27 13.42 -8.35 5.25
C SER A 27 12.39 -9.47 5.39
N LEU A 28 11.13 -9.23 5.02
CA LEU A 28 10.06 -10.23 5.07
C LEU A 28 10.21 -11.27 3.97
N THR A 29 9.83 -12.52 4.24
CA THR A 29 9.71 -13.54 3.19
C THR A 29 8.49 -13.25 2.30
N ASP A 30 8.46 -13.83 1.10
CA ASP A 30 7.29 -13.73 0.23
C ASP A 30 6.02 -14.29 0.89
N VAL A 31 6.16 -15.30 1.76
CA VAL A 31 5.03 -15.82 2.54
C VAL A 31 4.56 -14.77 3.55
N ASP A 32 5.46 -14.14 4.30
CA ASP A 32 5.11 -13.13 5.30
C ASP A 32 4.46 -11.89 4.67
N ARG A 33 4.92 -11.46 3.49
CA ARG A 33 4.32 -10.33 2.76
C ARG A 33 2.92 -10.63 2.23
N ASN A 34 2.64 -11.88 1.90
CA ASN A 34 1.38 -12.31 1.30
C ASN A 34 0.41 -12.95 2.31
N ALA A 35 0.82 -13.15 3.56
CA ALA A 35 0.08 -13.91 4.57
C ALA A 35 -1.33 -13.37 4.87
N GLU A 36 -1.57 -12.08 4.63
CA GLU A 36 -2.86 -11.42 4.91
C GLU A 36 -3.58 -10.91 3.65
N LEU A 37 -2.99 -11.12 2.46
CA LEU A 37 -3.50 -10.61 1.19
C LEU A 37 -3.91 -11.77 0.27
N GLU A 38 -4.86 -12.59 0.74
CA GLU A 38 -5.52 -13.57 -0.13
C GLU A 38 -6.36 -12.80 -1.16
N ILE A 39 -5.91 -12.84 -2.43
CA ILE A 39 -6.63 -12.24 -3.56
C ILE A 39 -7.36 -13.36 -4.29
N GLU A 40 -8.69 -13.30 -4.29
CA GLU A 40 -9.51 -14.22 -5.06
C GLU A 40 -9.22 -14.08 -6.56
N PRO A 41 -9.37 -15.16 -7.36
CA PRO A 41 -9.11 -15.09 -8.80
C PRO A 41 -9.92 -14.00 -9.53
N GLU A 42 -11.13 -13.73 -9.04
CA GLU A 42 -12.01 -12.68 -9.56
C GLU A 42 -11.45 -11.28 -9.30
N ASP A 43 -10.93 -11.03 -8.10
CA ASP A 43 -10.30 -9.76 -7.74
C ASP A 43 -9.04 -9.51 -8.58
N ARG A 44 -8.22 -10.54 -8.79
CA ARG A 44 -7.04 -10.44 -9.68
C ARG A 44 -7.46 -10.07 -11.10
N THR A 45 -8.50 -10.71 -11.61
CA THR A 45 -9.03 -10.43 -12.96
C THR A 45 -9.54 -8.99 -13.08
N GLU A 46 -10.23 -8.49 -12.05
CA GLU A 46 -10.71 -7.10 -12.02
C GLU A 46 -9.56 -6.10 -11.93
N LEU A 47 -8.51 -6.38 -11.15
CA LEU A 47 -7.31 -5.55 -11.09
C LEU A 47 -6.62 -5.47 -12.45
N ASP A 48 -6.43 -6.60 -13.13
CA ASP A 48 -5.84 -6.64 -14.48
C ASP A 48 -6.69 -5.85 -15.49
N ARG A 49 -8.02 -5.98 -15.43
CA ARG A 49 -8.94 -5.23 -16.29
C ARG A 49 -8.84 -3.72 -16.07
N ARG A 50 -8.84 -3.26 -14.81
CA ARG A 50 -8.70 -1.82 -14.48
C ARG A 50 -7.34 -1.27 -14.85
N TRP A 51 -6.28 -2.08 -14.72
CA TRP A 51 -4.95 -1.67 -15.12
C TRP A 51 -4.86 -1.47 -16.64
N ALA A 52 -5.40 -2.41 -17.42
CA ALA A 52 -5.47 -2.27 -18.88
C ALA A 52 -6.31 -1.04 -19.31
N GLU A 53 -7.44 -0.80 -18.64
CA GLU A 53 -8.28 0.38 -18.87
C GLU A 53 -7.52 1.69 -18.59
N HIS A 54 -6.79 1.76 -17.46
CA HIS A 54 -5.98 2.93 -17.12
C HIS A 54 -4.82 3.17 -18.09
N LEU A 55 -4.17 2.11 -18.57
CA LEU A 55 -3.11 2.23 -19.58
C LEU A 55 -3.65 2.76 -20.92
N ALA A 56 -4.87 2.38 -21.30
CA ALA A 56 -5.51 2.85 -22.52
C ALA A 56 -6.06 4.29 -22.38
N ASP A 57 -6.59 4.62 -21.20
CA ASP A 57 -7.07 5.96 -20.85
C ASP A 57 -6.67 6.32 -19.40
N PRO A 58 -5.54 7.03 -19.21
CA PRO A 58 -5.10 7.44 -17.88
C PRO A 58 -6.10 8.33 -17.14
N GLY A 59 -6.98 9.03 -17.88
CA GLY A 59 -8.02 9.90 -17.33
C GLY A 59 -9.18 9.15 -16.69
N SER A 60 -9.31 7.83 -16.94
CA SER A 60 -10.32 6.97 -16.31
C SER A 60 -10.11 6.78 -14.80
N ALA A 61 -8.90 7.04 -14.29
CA ALA A 61 -8.60 6.88 -12.88
C ALA A 61 -9.14 8.01 -12.01
N VAL A 62 -9.53 7.67 -10.79
CA VAL A 62 -9.94 8.65 -9.78
C VAL A 62 -8.69 9.21 -9.07
N PRO A 63 -8.55 10.54 -8.95
CA PRO A 63 -7.44 11.13 -8.20
C PRO A 63 -7.38 10.62 -6.76
N TRP A 64 -6.18 10.28 -6.27
CA TRP A 64 -5.98 9.71 -4.94
C TRP A 64 -6.53 10.57 -3.81
N HIS A 65 -6.44 11.90 -3.93
CA HIS A 65 -7.05 12.83 -2.98
C HIS A 65 -8.56 12.60 -2.82
N ASP A 66 -9.27 12.34 -3.92
CA ASP A 66 -10.72 12.14 -3.90
C ASP A 66 -11.08 10.79 -3.31
N VAL A 67 -10.29 9.75 -3.58
CA VAL A 67 -10.43 8.43 -2.95
C VAL A 67 -10.26 8.54 -1.43
N ARG A 68 -9.19 9.21 -0.96
CA ARG A 68 -8.94 9.43 0.47
C ARG A 68 -10.05 10.20 1.16
N ARG A 69 -10.61 11.21 0.49
CA ARG A 69 -11.75 11.97 1.00
C ARG A 69 -12.94 11.05 1.25
N LYS A 70 -13.34 10.24 0.25
CA LYS A 70 -14.43 9.27 0.39
C LYS A 70 -14.23 8.29 1.54
N LEU A 71 -13.04 7.69 1.64
CA LEU A 71 -12.70 6.72 2.68
C LEU A 71 -12.74 7.29 4.10
N ARG A 72 -12.31 8.54 4.27
CA ARG A 72 -12.37 9.23 5.57
C ARG A 72 -13.78 9.65 5.94
N ASP A 73 -14.54 10.10 4.95
CA ASP A 73 -15.86 10.69 5.15
C ASP A 73 -16.97 9.62 5.16
N GLY A 74 -16.62 8.34 4.94
CA GLY A 74 -17.53 7.19 5.02
C GLY A 74 -18.65 7.20 3.98
N THR A 75 -18.47 7.94 2.88
CA THR A 75 -19.45 8.12 1.79
C THR A 75 -18.87 7.81 0.42
#